data_AF-A0A1F7VAF9-F1
#
_entry.id   AF-A0A1F7VAF9-F1
#
_cell.length_a   1.000
_cell.length_b   1.000
_cell.length_c   1.000
_cell.angle_alpha   90.00
_cell.angle_beta   90.00
_cell.angle_gamma   90.00
#
_symmetry.space_group_name_H-M   'P 1'
#
loop_
_entity.id
_entity.type
_entity.pdbx_description
1 polymer ?
#
loop_
_entity_poly.entity_id
_entity_poly.type
_entity_poly.pdbx_seq_one_letter_code
_entity_poly.pdbx_strand_id
1 'polypeptide(L)'
;MLFKSLVDHKQEDIDMRRILELGEQKSHEKEPPNAWVFRVLDLDPTDCAGLELRSEQNRLYCGALETALVNCMVLDEVSQEVRLAVESWMKFGNAPDDHARAVTIVICNEDRSAMLLQRKDLKHPNTECQGKYSLFGGSPHVGEDVLPAAYRELLEEIRHHEVAKCLHGLKHIDDLTLYSIQWPETYVCSIFVLSLPNDLFDRFVKSVAYQGDTAESVGVILTRHEFLDVLWFQEALNPGRNFVASHHIVIKQIFRS
;
A
#
# COMPACT_ATOMS: atom_id res chain seq x y z
N MET A 1 -16.52 38.08 1.86
CA MET A 1 -16.02 36.80 2.41
C MET A 1 -16.02 35.63 1.41
N LEU A 2 -16.65 35.74 0.24
CA LEU A 2 -16.67 34.66 -0.79
C LEU A 2 -15.39 34.53 -1.65
N PHE A 3 -14.51 35.54 -1.66
CA PHE A 3 -13.31 35.53 -2.52
C PHE A 3 -12.08 34.87 -1.89
N LYS A 4 -12.08 34.62 -0.57
CA LYS A 4 -10.93 34.00 0.10
C LYS A 4 -10.89 32.48 -0.14
N SER A 5 -12.05 31.81 -0.07
CA SER A 5 -12.11 30.34 -0.29
C SER A 5 -11.86 29.90 -1.74
N LEU A 6 -12.12 30.77 -2.73
CA LEU A 6 -11.80 30.50 -4.15
C LEU A 6 -10.31 30.63 -4.47
N VAL A 7 -9.57 31.39 -3.66
CA VAL A 7 -8.11 31.54 -3.81
C VAL A 7 -7.40 30.39 -3.09
N ASP A 8 -7.91 29.96 -1.92
CA ASP A 8 -7.36 28.83 -1.18
C ASP A 8 -7.50 27.50 -1.95
N HIS A 9 -8.66 27.23 -2.56
CA HIS A 9 -8.83 26.04 -3.43
C HIS A 9 -7.96 26.06 -4.68
N LYS A 10 -7.68 27.24 -5.25
CA LYS A 10 -6.75 27.35 -6.39
C LYS A 10 -5.30 27.14 -5.97
N GLN A 11 -4.94 27.53 -4.75
CA GLN A 11 -3.60 27.34 -4.22
C GLN A 11 -3.34 25.86 -3.89
N GLU A 12 -4.32 25.16 -3.30
CA GLU A 12 -4.29 23.69 -3.11
C GLU A 12 -4.18 22.94 -4.45
N ASP A 13 -4.95 23.33 -5.47
CA ASP A 13 -4.86 22.73 -6.81
C ASP A 13 -3.49 22.98 -7.48
N ILE A 14 -2.88 24.14 -7.22
CA ILE A 14 -1.55 24.51 -7.74
C ILE A 14 -0.46 23.71 -7.01
N ASP A 15 -0.52 23.58 -5.69
CA ASP A 15 0.45 22.79 -4.93
C ASP A 15 0.30 21.29 -5.23
N MET A 16 -0.92 20.80 -5.48
CA MET A 16 -1.16 19.43 -5.92
C MET A 16 -0.67 19.17 -7.34
N ARG A 17 -0.87 20.10 -8.29
CA ARG A 17 -0.21 20.02 -9.61
C ARG A 17 1.29 20.03 -9.47
N ARG A 18 1.82 20.84 -8.57
CA ARG A 18 3.26 20.95 -8.32
C ARG A 18 3.82 19.68 -7.67
N ILE A 19 3.09 18.98 -6.81
CA ILE A 19 3.46 17.65 -6.29
C ILE A 19 3.43 16.61 -7.42
N LEU A 20 2.40 16.66 -8.28
CA LEU A 20 2.28 15.79 -9.46
C LEU A 20 3.35 16.07 -10.54
N GLU A 21 3.87 17.29 -10.62
CA GLU A 21 4.86 17.76 -11.61
C GLU A 21 6.32 17.76 -11.10
N LEU A 22 6.55 17.88 -9.78
CA LEU A 22 7.91 17.92 -9.19
C LEU A 22 8.45 16.56 -8.76
N GLY A 23 7.60 15.56 -8.54
CA GLY A 23 8.06 14.18 -8.62
C GLY A 23 8.17 13.86 -10.10
N GLU A 24 9.36 13.60 -10.64
CA GLU A 24 9.46 12.91 -11.92
C GLU A 24 8.58 11.67 -11.81
N GLN A 25 7.40 11.68 -12.44
CA GLN A 25 6.50 10.55 -12.43
C GLN A 25 7.21 9.45 -13.20
N LYS A 26 7.93 8.59 -12.47
CA LYS A 26 8.41 7.32 -12.99
C LYS A 26 7.23 6.68 -13.69
N SER A 27 7.48 6.13 -14.88
CA SER A 27 6.45 5.33 -15.57
C SER A 27 5.81 4.37 -14.58
N HIS A 28 4.52 4.09 -14.73
CA HIS A 28 3.86 2.99 -14.01
C HIS A 28 4.62 1.71 -14.37
N GLU A 29 5.65 1.40 -13.60
CA GLU A 29 6.58 0.31 -13.80
C GLU A 29 6.55 -0.49 -12.52
N LYS A 30 5.78 -1.56 -12.58
CA LYS A 30 5.67 -2.57 -11.54
C LYS A 30 7.05 -3.16 -11.32
N GLU A 31 7.55 -3.06 -10.09
CA GLU A 31 8.75 -3.82 -9.73
C GLU A 31 8.44 -5.33 -9.85
N PRO A 32 9.45 -6.16 -10.13
CA PRO A 32 9.28 -7.60 -10.04
C PRO A 32 8.66 -8.00 -8.69
N PRO A 33 7.77 -9.01 -8.63
CA PRO A 33 7.05 -9.39 -7.41
C PRO A 33 7.94 -9.75 -6.20
N ASN A 34 9.21 -10.04 -6.43
CA ASN A 34 10.21 -10.40 -5.43
C ASN A 34 11.15 -9.25 -5.04
N ALA A 35 11.06 -8.07 -5.68
CA ALA A 35 12.00 -6.96 -5.44
C ALA A 35 12.02 -6.50 -3.98
N TRP A 36 10.87 -6.53 -3.30
CA TRP A 36 10.77 -6.19 -1.88
C TRP A 36 11.54 -7.17 -1.00
N VAL A 37 11.61 -8.47 -1.36
CA VAL A 37 12.34 -9.49 -0.59
C VAL A 37 13.83 -9.15 -0.54
N PHE A 38 14.43 -8.84 -1.69
CA PHE A 38 15.83 -8.42 -1.73
C PHE A 38 16.07 -7.17 -0.90
N ARG A 39 15.15 -6.21 -0.97
CA ARG A 39 15.24 -4.94 -0.24
C ARG A 39 15.20 -5.13 1.27
N VAL A 40 14.27 -5.94 1.79
CA VAL A 40 14.10 -6.13 3.24
C VAL A 40 15.14 -7.05 3.86
N LEU A 41 15.77 -7.90 3.04
CA LEU A 41 16.85 -8.79 3.44
C LEU A 41 18.25 -8.23 3.14
N ASP A 42 18.34 -7.01 2.59
CA ASP A 42 19.59 -6.35 2.17
C ASP A 42 20.47 -7.24 1.26
N LEU A 43 19.83 -7.92 0.31
CA LEU A 43 20.49 -8.82 -0.65
C LEU A 43 20.74 -8.11 -1.97
N ASP A 44 21.92 -8.33 -2.58
CA ASP A 44 22.20 -7.83 -3.93
C ASP A 44 21.34 -8.59 -4.95
N PRO A 45 20.50 -7.90 -5.76
CA PRO A 45 19.73 -8.55 -6.81
C PRO A 45 20.62 -9.28 -7.84
N THR A 46 21.88 -8.86 -7.97
CA THR A 46 22.87 -9.45 -8.88
C THR A 46 23.52 -10.72 -8.35
N ASP A 47 23.57 -10.91 -7.03
CA ASP A 47 23.91 -12.20 -6.43
C ASP A 47 22.89 -13.29 -6.84
N CYS A 48 21.70 -12.85 -7.26
CA CYS A 48 20.63 -13.69 -7.80
C CYS A 48 20.36 -13.47 -9.31
N ALA A 49 21.14 -12.63 -10.03
CA ALA A 49 20.86 -12.20 -11.42
C ALA A 49 20.96 -13.29 -12.50
N GLY A 50 21.21 -14.55 -12.13
CA GLY A 50 20.93 -15.69 -13.01
C GLY A 50 19.43 -16.00 -13.15
N LEU A 51 18.58 -15.34 -12.37
CA LEU A 51 17.16 -15.64 -12.25
C LEU A 51 16.29 -14.62 -13.02
N GLU A 52 16.48 -14.51 -14.35
CA GLU A 52 15.55 -13.76 -15.20
C GLU A 52 14.16 -14.44 -15.20
N LEU A 53 13.18 -13.78 -14.56
CA LEU A 53 11.77 -14.16 -14.51
C LEU A 53 11.12 -14.07 -15.90
N ARG A 54 11.28 -15.09 -16.73
CA ARG A 54 10.55 -15.23 -18.00
C ARG A 54 9.81 -16.55 -18.06
N SER A 55 8.50 -16.49 -17.79
CA SER A 55 7.43 -17.42 -18.19
C SER A 55 7.56 -18.91 -17.78
N GLU A 56 6.46 -19.48 -17.28
CA GLU A 56 6.20 -20.90 -16.97
C GLU A 56 7.12 -21.63 -15.96
N GLN A 57 8.29 -21.08 -15.59
CA GLN A 57 9.24 -21.71 -14.66
C GLN A 57 9.09 -21.35 -13.18
N ASN A 58 8.03 -20.65 -12.75
CA ASN A 58 7.86 -20.13 -11.38
C ASN A 58 8.07 -21.14 -10.22
N ARG A 59 7.91 -22.45 -10.45
CA ARG A 59 8.20 -23.50 -9.45
C ARG A 59 9.70 -23.75 -9.18
N LEU A 60 10.58 -23.55 -10.17
CA LEU A 60 12.03 -23.78 -10.01
C LEU A 60 12.72 -22.59 -9.30
N TYR A 61 12.14 -21.40 -9.42
CA TYR A 61 12.71 -20.14 -8.92
C TYR A 61 12.48 -19.93 -7.42
N CYS A 62 11.30 -20.30 -6.92
CA CYS A 62 11.08 -20.44 -5.47
C CYS A 62 12.12 -21.38 -4.89
N GLY A 63 12.43 -22.52 -5.53
CA GLY A 63 13.46 -23.45 -5.06
C GLY A 63 14.87 -22.84 -4.97
N ALA A 64 15.28 -21.97 -5.90
CA ALA A 64 16.60 -21.33 -5.89
C ALA A 64 16.71 -20.23 -4.81
N LEU A 65 15.66 -19.40 -4.66
CA LEU A 65 15.59 -18.38 -3.62
C LEU A 65 15.36 -19.02 -2.24
N GLU A 66 14.55 -20.06 -2.13
CA GLU A 66 14.41 -20.91 -0.95
C GLU A 66 15.76 -21.51 -0.55
N THR A 67 16.52 -22.05 -1.49
CA THR A 67 17.86 -22.59 -1.20
C THR A 67 18.83 -21.48 -0.76
N ALA A 68 18.79 -20.30 -1.37
CA ALA A 68 19.60 -19.15 -0.95
C ALA A 68 19.21 -18.67 0.46
N LEU A 69 17.92 -18.54 0.75
CA LEU A 69 17.39 -18.11 2.06
C LEU A 69 17.57 -19.16 3.16
N VAL A 70 17.50 -20.44 2.84
CA VAL A 70 17.74 -21.56 3.79
C VAL A 70 19.23 -21.71 4.09
N ASN A 71 20.12 -21.43 3.12
CA ASN A 71 21.56 -21.47 3.34
C ASN A 71 22.11 -20.20 4.00
N CYS A 72 21.41 -19.07 3.85
CA CYS A 72 21.78 -17.79 4.45
C CYS A 72 21.11 -17.65 5.83
N MET A 73 21.89 -17.44 6.89
CA MET A 73 21.43 -17.13 8.26
C MET A 73 20.58 -15.84 8.38
N VAL A 74 20.20 -15.24 7.26
CA VAL A 74 19.65 -13.89 7.09
C VAL A 74 18.24 -13.76 7.67
N LEU A 75 17.43 -14.82 7.66
CA LEU A 75 16.09 -14.76 8.27
C LEU A 75 16.08 -14.73 9.80
N ASP A 76 17.17 -15.15 10.45
CA ASP A 76 17.28 -15.06 11.91
C ASP A 76 17.69 -13.64 12.37
N GLU A 77 18.14 -12.79 11.44
CA GLU A 77 18.57 -11.41 11.71
C GLU A 77 17.48 -10.36 11.47
N VAL A 78 16.37 -10.75 10.82
CA VAL A 78 15.21 -9.87 10.57
C VAL A 78 14.14 -10.00 11.65
N SER A 79 13.20 -9.05 11.70
CA SER A 79 12.08 -9.10 12.63
C SER A 79 11.16 -10.28 12.32
N GLN A 80 10.39 -10.72 13.32
CA GLN A 80 9.43 -11.82 13.16
C GLN A 80 8.39 -11.52 12.06
N GLU A 81 7.96 -10.27 11.94
CA GLU A 81 6.96 -9.84 10.95
C GLU A 81 7.50 -9.93 9.53
N VAL A 82 8.74 -9.49 9.29
CA VAL A 82 9.42 -9.63 8.00
C VAL A 82 9.58 -11.10 7.66
N ARG A 83 10.03 -11.92 8.62
CA ARG A 83 10.15 -13.37 8.44
C ARG A 83 8.82 -14.01 8.05
N LEU A 84 7.73 -13.68 8.75
CA LEU A 84 6.39 -14.20 8.43
C LEU A 84 5.94 -13.80 7.02
N ALA A 85 6.20 -12.55 6.60
CA ALA A 85 5.87 -12.09 5.26
C ALA A 85 6.65 -12.87 4.18
N VAL A 86 7.96 -13.04 4.38
CA VAL A 86 8.83 -13.76 3.44
C VAL A 86 8.47 -15.24 3.38
N GLU A 87 8.30 -15.91 4.52
CA GLU A 87 7.90 -17.33 4.58
C GLU A 87 6.52 -17.55 3.93
N SER A 88 5.57 -16.64 4.15
CA SER A 88 4.25 -16.67 3.50
C SER A 88 4.37 -16.54 1.98
N TRP A 89 5.13 -15.56 1.49
CA TRP A 89 5.36 -15.36 0.07
C TRP A 89 6.07 -16.53 -0.59
N MET A 90 7.08 -17.13 0.06
CA MET A 90 7.75 -18.33 -0.45
C MET A 90 6.78 -19.50 -0.63
N LYS A 91 5.88 -19.68 0.34
CA LYS A 91 4.90 -20.78 0.33
C LYS A 91 3.77 -20.56 -0.67
N PHE A 92 3.27 -19.33 -0.80
CA PHE A 92 2.02 -19.02 -1.49
C PHE A 92 2.17 -18.11 -2.72
N GLY A 93 3.32 -17.49 -2.98
CA GLY A 93 3.49 -16.48 -4.06
C GLY A 93 3.30 -17.00 -5.49
N ASN A 94 3.10 -18.31 -5.66
CA ASN A 94 2.73 -18.95 -6.92
C ASN A 94 1.26 -19.39 -6.98
N ALA A 95 0.54 -19.30 -5.86
CA ALA A 95 -0.90 -19.52 -5.84
C ALA A 95 -1.60 -18.31 -6.48
N PRO A 96 -2.80 -18.49 -7.06
CA PRO A 96 -3.57 -17.37 -7.58
C PRO A 96 -4.02 -16.43 -6.45
N ASP A 97 -4.30 -15.18 -6.80
CA ASP A 97 -4.93 -14.20 -5.91
C ASP A 97 -6.32 -14.70 -5.47
N ASP A 98 -6.64 -14.53 -4.20
CA ASP A 98 -7.97 -14.79 -3.65
C ASP A 98 -8.81 -13.52 -3.69
N HIS A 99 -9.43 -13.25 -4.84
CA HIS A 99 -10.23 -12.05 -5.06
C HIS A 99 -11.49 -11.93 -4.17
N ALA A 100 -11.85 -12.97 -3.41
CA ALA A 100 -12.94 -12.91 -2.44
C ALA A 100 -12.52 -12.22 -1.13
N ARG A 101 -11.21 -12.04 -0.91
CA ARG A 101 -10.63 -11.41 0.28
C ARG A 101 -9.67 -10.29 -0.12
N ALA A 102 -9.59 -9.26 0.71
CA ALA A 102 -8.58 -8.23 0.59
C ALA A 102 -8.04 -7.86 1.97
N VAL A 103 -6.79 -7.42 2.01
CA VAL A 103 -6.22 -6.73 3.16
C VAL A 103 -6.10 -5.26 2.84
N THR A 104 -6.32 -4.42 3.83
CA THR A 104 -6.19 -2.98 3.66
C THR A 104 -5.50 -2.40 4.88
N ILE A 105 -4.41 -1.66 4.63
CA ILE A 105 -3.60 -1.03 5.65
C ILE A 105 -3.81 0.48 5.61
N VAL A 106 -4.14 1.04 6.77
CA VAL A 106 -4.19 2.48 7.01
C VAL A 106 -3.04 2.87 7.90
N ILE A 107 -2.16 3.73 7.40
CA ILE A 107 -1.05 4.29 8.18
C ILE A 107 -1.47 5.68 8.64
N CYS A 108 -1.46 5.92 9.94
CA CYS A 108 -1.91 7.18 10.52
C CYS A 108 -1.02 7.61 11.67
N ASN A 109 -1.11 8.88 12.03
CA ASN A 109 -0.51 9.36 13.26
C ASN A 109 -1.34 8.93 14.49
N GLU A 110 -0.76 9.03 15.69
CA GLU A 110 -1.35 8.54 16.95
C GLU A 110 -2.79 8.99 17.20
N ASP A 111 -3.09 10.27 16.95
CA ASP A 111 -4.42 10.84 17.17
C ASP A 111 -5.37 10.67 15.96
N ARG A 112 -4.90 10.01 14.90
CA ARG A 112 -5.61 9.80 13.64
C ARG A 112 -6.11 11.11 13.03
N SER A 113 -5.40 12.22 13.23
CA SER A 113 -5.71 13.49 12.55
C SER A 113 -5.22 13.51 11.11
N ALA A 114 -4.24 12.67 10.77
CA ALA A 114 -3.69 12.52 9.42
C ALA A 114 -3.43 11.05 9.07
N MET A 115 -3.58 10.73 7.79
CA MET A 115 -3.36 9.40 7.22
C MET A 115 -2.48 9.50 5.99
N LEU A 116 -1.57 8.53 5.82
CA LEU A 116 -0.87 8.34 4.57
C LEU A 116 -1.71 7.41 3.68
N LEU A 117 -2.04 7.89 2.50
CA LEU A 117 -2.72 7.16 1.45
C LEU A 117 -1.86 7.09 0.20
N GLN A 118 -2.35 6.34 -0.78
CA GLN A 118 -1.85 6.38 -2.14
C GLN A 118 -2.81 7.21 -3.00
N ARG A 119 -2.27 7.83 -4.06
CA ARG A 119 -3.05 8.33 -5.18
C ARG A 119 -2.57 7.64 -6.45
N LYS A 120 -3.48 6.97 -7.15
CA LYS A 120 -3.14 6.29 -8.42
C LYS A 120 -2.78 7.34 -9.47
N ASP A 121 -1.72 7.08 -10.21
CA ASP A 121 -1.24 7.99 -11.25
C ASP A 121 -2.23 8.08 -12.44
N LEU A 122 -1.97 9.00 -13.37
CA LEU A 122 -2.80 9.19 -14.57
C LEU A 122 -2.48 8.18 -15.70
N LYS A 123 -1.46 7.35 -15.53
CA LYS A 123 -1.04 6.30 -16.47
C LYS A 123 -1.53 4.91 -16.04
N HIS A 124 -2.20 4.80 -14.90
CA HIS A 124 -2.70 3.55 -14.35
C HIS A 124 -3.57 2.82 -15.39
N PRO A 125 -3.40 1.50 -15.58
CA PRO A 125 -4.05 0.77 -16.68
C PRO A 125 -5.58 0.78 -16.60
N ASN A 126 -6.14 0.76 -15.38
CA ASN A 126 -7.56 0.97 -15.17
C ASN A 126 -7.87 2.47 -15.06
N THR A 127 -8.55 3.02 -16.06
CA THR A 127 -8.95 4.44 -16.15
C THR A 127 -9.90 4.86 -15.04
N GLU A 128 -10.71 3.94 -14.49
CA GLU A 128 -11.59 4.25 -13.37
C GLU A 128 -10.82 4.43 -12.06
N CYS A 129 -9.56 4.04 -11.98
CA CYS A 129 -8.72 4.21 -10.79
C CYS A 129 -7.84 5.47 -10.87
N GLN A 130 -7.59 6.00 -12.06
CA GLN A 130 -6.67 7.11 -12.29
C GLN A 130 -7.02 8.35 -11.46
N GLY A 131 -6.02 8.90 -10.76
CA GLY A 131 -6.17 10.12 -9.96
C GLY A 131 -6.99 9.97 -8.68
N LYS A 132 -7.47 8.76 -8.34
CA LYS A 132 -8.23 8.48 -7.12
C LYS A 132 -7.33 8.09 -5.95
N TYR A 133 -7.83 8.33 -4.75
CA TYR A 133 -7.22 7.86 -3.51
C TYR A 133 -7.41 6.35 -3.35
N SER A 134 -6.36 5.66 -2.94
CA SER A 134 -6.40 4.27 -2.51
C SER A 134 -5.68 4.11 -1.17
N LEU A 135 -6.02 3.02 -0.49
CA LEU A 135 -5.36 2.58 0.72
C LEU A 135 -4.30 1.57 0.30
N PHE A 136 -3.30 1.34 1.15
CA PHE A 136 -2.33 0.29 0.92
C PHE A 136 -2.99 -1.07 1.09
N GLY A 137 -2.52 -2.07 0.35
CA GLY A 137 -3.01 -3.44 0.44
C GLY A 137 -3.36 -4.07 -0.91
N GLY A 138 -3.81 -5.33 -0.83
CA GLY A 138 -4.09 -6.14 -1.99
C GLY A 138 -4.83 -7.42 -1.63
N SER A 139 -4.86 -8.36 -2.57
CA SER A 139 -5.50 -9.66 -2.37
C SER A 139 -4.50 -10.63 -1.74
N PRO A 140 -4.84 -11.35 -0.66
CA PRO A 140 -4.07 -12.51 -0.25
C PRO A 140 -4.04 -13.55 -1.38
N HIS A 141 -3.00 -14.38 -1.42
CA HIS A 141 -3.03 -15.56 -2.27
C HIS A 141 -3.96 -16.64 -1.70
N VAL A 142 -4.44 -17.57 -2.54
CA VAL A 142 -5.27 -18.68 -2.08
C VAL A 142 -4.53 -19.52 -1.03
N GLY A 143 -5.12 -19.61 0.16
CA GLY A 143 -4.56 -20.31 1.32
C GLY A 143 -3.59 -19.48 2.17
N GLU A 144 -3.28 -18.25 1.77
CA GLU A 144 -2.48 -17.30 2.54
C GLU A 144 -3.29 -16.75 3.73
N ASP A 145 -2.61 -16.66 4.88
CA ASP A 145 -3.16 -16.04 6.08
C ASP A 145 -3.18 -14.51 5.95
N VAL A 146 -4.21 -13.89 6.51
CA VAL A 146 -4.51 -12.47 6.34
C VAL A 146 -3.40 -11.56 6.89
N LEU A 147 -2.84 -11.87 8.07
CA LEU A 147 -1.82 -11.01 8.69
C LEU A 147 -0.49 -11.03 7.91
N PRO A 148 0.09 -12.19 7.55
CA PRO A 148 1.25 -12.23 6.67
C PRO A 148 1.00 -11.57 5.30
N ALA A 149 -0.19 -11.72 4.71
CA ALA A 149 -0.56 -11.00 3.50
C ALA A 149 -0.50 -9.48 3.71
N ALA A 150 -1.02 -8.97 4.83
CA ALA A 150 -0.96 -7.53 5.14
C ALA A 150 0.48 -7.02 5.29
N TYR A 151 1.38 -7.80 5.89
CA TYR A 151 2.80 -7.47 5.93
C TYR A 151 3.42 -7.44 4.53
N ARG A 152 3.20 -8.50 3.75
CA ARG A 152 3.71 -8.62 2.37
C ARG A 152 3.26 -7.45 1.51
N GLU A 153 1.96 -7.16 1.46
CA GLU A 153 1.40 -6.06 0.66
C GLU A 153 2.02 -4.71 1.06
N LEU A 154 2.21 -4.45 2.35
CA LEU A 154 2.81 -3.20 2.80
C LEU A 154 4.29 -3.08 2.39
N LEU A 155 5.04 -4.20 2.42
CA LEU A 155 6.44 -4.26 1.97
C LEU A 155 6.57 -4.16 0.44
N GLU A 156 5.60 -4.69 -0.30
CA GLU A 156 5.51 -4.58 -1.76
C GLU A 156 5.23 -3.13 -2.19
N GLU A 157 4.33 -2.44 -1.48
CA GLU A 157 3.88 -1.12 -1.88
C GLU A 157 4.74 0.04 -1.36
N ILE A 158 5.52 -0.15 -0.28
CA ILE A 158 6.39 0.87 0.29
C ILE A 158 7.86 0.44 0.17
N ARG A 159 8.60 1.16 -0.68
CA ARG A 159 10.03 0.94 -0.97
C ARG A 159 10.95 1.40 0.14
N HIS A 160 10.44 2.12 1.13
CA HIS A 160 11.24 2.70 2.19
C HIS A 160 11.58 1.67 3.27
N HIS A 161 12.88 1.40 3.48
CA HIS A 161 13.38 0.36 4.40
C HIS A 161 12.85 0.44 5.85
N GLU A 162 12.47 1.63 6.34
CA GLU A 162 11.90 1.75 7.69
C GLU A 162 10.51 1.14 7.85
N VAL A 163 9.78 0.85 6.76
CA VAL A 163 8.46 0.23 6.84
C VAL A 163 8.54 -1.13 7.54
N ALA A 164 9.60 -1.91 7.27
CA ALA A 164 9.86 -3.20 7.90
C ALA A 164 9.98 -3.09 9.43
N LYS A 165 10.56 -1.98 9.93
CA LYS A 165 10.73 -1.73 11.37
C LYS A 165 9.41 -1.42 12.07
N CYS A 166 8.39 -0.99 11.33
CA CYS A 166 7.10 -0.58 11.87
C CYS A 166 6.04 -1.69 11.85
N LEU A 167 6.29 -2.82 11.18
CA LEU A 167 5.30 -3.89 10.98
C LEU A 167 4.71 -4.44 12.28
N HIS A 168 5.51 -4.51 13.35
CA HIS A 168 5.07 -4.97 14.68
C HIS A 168 3.91 -4.13 15.26
N GLY A 169 3.76 -2.88 14.81
CA GLY A 169 2.70 -1.97 15.23
C GLY A 169 1.38 -2.16 14.47
N LEU A 170 1.35 -3.00 13.44
CA LEU A 170 0.17 -3.23 12.61
C LEU A 170 -0.88 -4.05 13.37
N LYS A 171 -2.10 -3.53 13.46
CA LYS A 171 -3.21 -4.17 14.19
C LYS A 171 -4.42 -4.37 13.31
N HIS A 172 -4.96 -5.58 13.29
CA HIS A 172 -6.30 -5.84 12.75
C HIS A 172 -7.33 -5.16 13.63
N ILE A 173 -8.30 -4.48 13.03
CA ILE A 173 -9.35 -3.77 13.77
C ILE A 173 -10.77 -4.21 13.41
N ASP A 174 -11.00 -4.69 12.19
CA ASP A 174 -12.35 -5.02 11.71
C ASP A 174 -12.29 -5.77 10.37
N ASP A 175 -13.38 -6.44 10.03
CA ASP A 175 -13.61 -7.03 8.70
C ASP A 175 -14.91 -6.46 8.11
N LEU A 176 -14.83 -5.88 6.91
CA LEU A 176 -15.99 -5.31 6.22
C LEU A 176 -16.24 -6.02 4.88
N THR A 177 -17.50 -6.31 4.58
CA THR A 177 -17.89 -6.71 3.23
C THR A 177 -18.08 -5.46 2.36
N LEU A 178 -17.26 -5.31 1.32
CA LEU A 178 -17.23 -4.15 0.44
C LEU A 178 -17.56 -4.54 -1.00
N TYR A 179 -18.08 -3.59 -1.77
CA TYR A 179 -18.25 -3.74 -3.21
C TYR A 179 -16.94 -3.47 -3.94
N SER A 180 -16.55 -4.37 -4.85
CA SER A 180 -15.42 -4.13 -5.74
C SER A 180 -15.87 -3.33 -6.97
N ILE A 181 -15.01 -2.42 -7.43
CA ILE A 181 -15.14 -1.77 -8.75
C ILE A 181 -14.33 -2.52 -9.81
N GLN A 182 -13.37 -3.36 -9.37
CA GLN A 182 -12.45 -4.06 -10.26
C GLN A 182 -12.86 -5.52 -10.51
N TRP A 183 -13.65 -6.11 -9.61
CA TRP A 183 -14.06 -7.50 -9.63
C TRP A 183 -15.59 -7.59 -9.56
N PRO A 184 -16.23 -8.57 -10.22
CA PRO A 184 -17.64 -8.85 -9.99
C PRO A 184 -17.87 -9.22 -8.51
N GLU A 185 -18.95 -8.75 -7.90
CA GLU A 185 -19.40 -9.05 -6.52
C GLU A 185 -18.79 -8.21 -5.36
N THR A 186 -19.00 -8.70 -4.14
CA THR A 186 -18.48 -8.15 -2.89
C THR A 186 -17.31 -8.99 -2.38
N TYR A 187 -16.35 -8.36 -1.71
CA TYR A 187 -15.22 -9.03 -1.07
C TYR A 187 -15.19 -8.74 0.43
N VAL A 188 -14.55 -9.62 1.21
CA VAL A 188 -14.27 -9.38 2.62
C VAL A 188 -12.94 -8.64 2.74
N CYS A 189 -12.98 -7.42 3.25
CA CYS A 189 -11.85 -6.54 3.49
C CYS A 189 -11.43 -6.61 4.96
N SER A 190 -10.27 -7.18 5.25
CA SER A 190 -9.65 -7.14 6.57
C SER A 190 -8.86 -5.85 6.75
N ILE A 191 -9.25 -5.07 7.75
CA ILE A 191 -8.73 -3.72 7.97
C ILE A 191 -7.65 -3.75 9.03
N PHE A 192 -6.48 -3.26 8.65
CA PHE A 192 -5.32 -3.09 9.51
C PHE A 192 -4.97 -1.63 9.68
N VAL A 193 -4.50 -1.28 10.88
CA VAL A 193 -4.05 0.07 11.22
C VAL A 193 -2.63 0.03 11.74
N LEU A 194 -1.79 0.89 11.18
CA LEU A 194 -0.47 1.21 11.69
C LEU A 194 -0.49 2.64 12.22
N SER A 195 -0.71 2.79 13.53
CA SER A 195 -0.64 4.09 14.20
C SER A 195 0.79 4.36 14.64
N LEU A 196 1.39 5.42 14.09
CA LEU A 196 2.76 5.84 14.36
C LEU A 196 2.78 7.07 15.28
N PRO A 197 3.77 7.18 16.20
CA PRO A 197 4.05 8.42 16.90
C PRO A 197 4.18 9.60 15.92
N ASN A 198 3.68 10.78 16.29
CA ASN A 198 3.61 11.94 15.39
C ASN A 198 4.96 12.26 14.72
N ASP A 199 6.06 12.19 15.48
CA ASP A 199 7.41 12.45 14.97
C ASP A 199 7.87 11.38 13.96
N LEU A 200 7.51 10.12 14.20
CA LEU A 200 7.80 9.01 13.30
C LEU A 200 6.92 9.08 12.05
N PHE A 201 5.63 9.40 12.20
CA PHE A 201 4.71 9.61 11.09
C PHE A 201 5.21 10.72 10.16
N ASP A 202 5.62 11.88 10.71
CA ASP A 202 6.15 12.99 9.93
C ASP A 202 7.42 12.62 9.16
N ARG A 203 8.33 11.85 9.77
CA ARG A 203 9.54 11.35 9.09
C ARG A 203 9.17 10.36 7.98
N PHE A 204 8.26 9.43 8.29
CA PHE A 204 7.83 8.39 7.37
C PHE A 204 7.13 8.98 6.15
N VAL A 205 6.22 9.92 6.35
CA VAL A 205 5.53 10.68 5.29
C VAL A 205 6.52 11.52 4.48
N LYS A 206 7.47 12.22 5.14
CA LYS A 206 8.55 12.95 4.44
C LYS A 206 9.33 12.05 3.48
N SER A 207 9.54 10.80 3.86
CA SER A 207 10.21 9.84 2.98
C SER A 207 9.27 9.32 1.89
N VAL A 208 8.16 8.72 2.28
CA VAL A 208 7.27 8.00 1.37
C VAL A 208 6.52 8.92 0.40
N ALA A 209 5.92 10.00 0.90
CA ALA A 209 5.12 10.90 0.07
C ALA A 209 5.97 11.88 -0.77
N TYR A 210 7.11 12.34 -0.25
CA TYR A 210 7.89 13.37 -0.95
C TYR A 210 9.12 12.84 -1.70
N GLN A 211 9.63 11.65 -1.37
CA GLN A 211 10.76 11.03 -2.10
C GLN A 211 10.30 9.98 -3.12
N GLY A 212 9.00 9.67 -3.15
CA GLY A 212 8.41 8.77 -4.16
C GLY A 212 8.67 7.29 -3.91
N ASP A 213 8.72 6.89 -2.63
CA ASP A 213 8.95 5.50 -2.22
C ASP A 213 7.67 4.65 -2.18
N THR A 214 6.63 5.07 -2.89
CA THR A 214 5.45 4.23 -3.17
C THR A 214 5.61 3.49 -4.49
N ALA A 215 5.25 2.22 -4.52
CA ALA A 215 5.11 1.47 -5.77
C ALA A 215 3.82 1.90 -6.49
N GLU A 216 3.90 2.06 -7.81
CA GLU A 216 2.73 2.22 -8.71
C GLU A 216 1.75 3.38 -8.38
N SER A 217 2.18 4.33 -7.54
CA SER A 217 1.34 5.40 -7.01
C SER A 217 2.18 6.53 -6.44
N VAL A 218 1.53 7.62 -6.06
CA VAL A 218 2.13 8.73 -5.31
C VAL A 218 1.59 8.68 -3.88
N GLY A 219 2.48 8.70 -2.88
CA GLY A 219 2.08 8.87 -1.49
C GLY A 219 1.46 10.26 -1.25
N VAL A 220 0.31 10.30 -0.59
CA VAL A 220 -0.42 11.53 -0.28
C VAL A 220 -0.91 11.52 1.16
N ILE A 221 -0.95 12.69 1.79
CA ILE A 221 -1.50 12.84 3.13
C ILE A 221 -2.97 13.21 2.98
N LEU A 222 -3.85 12.52 3.71
CA LEU A 222 -5.23 12.92 3.87
C LEU A 222 -5.48 13.26 5.34
N THR A 223 -5.88 14.50 5.60
CA THR A 223 -6.28 14.91 6.96
C THR A 223 -7.71 14.50 7.26
N ARG A 224 -8.00 14.32 8.55
CA ARG A 224 -9.36 14.03 9.04
C ARG A 224 -10.36 15.12 8.65
N HIS A 225 -9.93 16.38 8.66
CA HIS A 225 -10.76 17.52 8.27
C HIS A 225 -11.15 17.44 6.79
N GLU A 226 -10.18 17.30 5.88
CA GLU A 226 -10.43 17.14 4.44
C GLU A 226 -11.36 15.96 4.14
N PHE A 227 -11.13 14.83 4.82
CA PHE A 227 -11.98 13.66 4.62
C PHE A 227 -13.43 13.91 5.06
N LEU A 228 -13.63 14.30 6.33
CA LEU A 228 -14.98 14.38 6.91
C LEU A 228 -15.81 15.53 6.36
N ASP A 229 -15.17 16.67 6.08
CA ASP A 229 -15.90 17.90 5.74
C ASP A 229 -16.07 18.08 4.22
N VAL A 230 -15.24 17.44 3.41
CA VAL A 230 -15.26 17.60 1.95
C VAL A 230 -15.49 16.27 1.24
N LEU A 231 -14.54 15.34 1.37
CA LEU A 231 -14.53 14.16 0.50
C LEU A 231 -15.66 13.18 0.81
N TRP A 232 -16.02 13.01 2.10
CA TRP A 232 -17.11 12.15 2.51
C TRP A 232 -18.46 12.59 1.91
N PHE A 233 -18.74 13.89 1.94
CA PHE A 233 -19.97 14.43 1.35
C PHE A 233 -20.00 14.24 -0.17
N GLN A 234 -18.86 14.43 -0.86
CA GLN A 234 -18.76 14.21 -2.29
C GLN A 234 -18.96 12.74 -2.68
N GLU A 235 -18.43 11.80 -1.90
CA GLU A 235 -18.66 10.36 -2.08
C GLU A 235 -20.13 9.99 -1.83
N ALA A 236 -20.78 10.58 -0.84
CA ALA A 236 -22.20 10.34 -0.58
C ALA A 236 -23.11 10.78 -1.74
N LEU A 237 -22.72 11.84 -2.47
CA LEU A 237 -23.45 12.31 -3.65
C LEU A 237 -23.10 11.56 -4.93
N ASN A 238 -21.85 11.12 -5.07
CA ASN A 238 -21.35 10.41 -6.24
C ASN A 238 -20.34 9.33 -5.83
N PRO A 239 -20.81 8.11 -5.48
CA PRO A 239 -19.96 7.04 -4.99
C PRO A 239 -18.86 6.64 -5.97
N GLY A 240 -17.66 6.43 -5.46
CA GLY A 240 -16.49 6.04 -6.24
C GLY A 240 -15.84 7.20 -7.00
N ARG A 241 -16.23 8.46 -6.73
CA ARG A 241 -15.68 9.63 -7.42
C ARG A 241 -14.21 9.88 -7.09
N ASN A 242 -13.88 9.84 -5.81
CA ASN A 242 -12.60 10.22 -5.25
C ASN A 242 -11.78 9.01 -4.77
N PHE A 243 -12.43 7.88 -4.45
CA PHE A 243 -11.76 6.70 -3.89
C PHE A 243 -11.94 5.44 -4.75
N VAL A 244 -10.91 4.58 -4.72
CA VAL A 244 -10.96 3.21 -5.26
C VAL A 244 -11.75 2.29 -4.30
N ALA A 245 -12.46 1.29 -4.85
CA ALA A 245 -13.11 0.17 -4.15
C ALA A 245 -13.85 0.49 -2.84
N SER A 246 -14.52 1.64 -2.78
CA SER A 246 -15.22 2.12 -1.58
C SER A 246 -14.32 2.32 -0.34
N HIS A 247 -13.02 2.56 -0.53
CA HIS A 247 -12.06 2.77 0.56
C HIS A 247 -12.43 3.92 1.51
N HIS A 248 -13.25 4.88 1.06
CA HIS A 248 -13.83 5.90 1.92
C HIS A 248 -14.64 5.31 3.10
N ILE A 249 -15.27 4.14 2.92
CA ILE A 249 -16.00 3.43 3.99
C ILE A 249 -15.01 2.93 5.05
N VAL A 250 -13.87 2.36 4.62
CA VAL A 250 -12.79 1.91 5.52
C VAL A 250 -12.24 3.09 6.32
N ILE A 251 -11.89 4.18 5.65
CA ILE A 251 -11.37 5.40 6.31
C ILE A 251 -12.36 5.92 7.36
N LYS A 252 -13.67 5.91 7.06
CA LYS A 252 -14.70 6.30 8.02
C LYS A 252 -14.74 5.37 9.25
N GLN A 253 -14.52 4.07 9.08
CA GLN A 253 -14.48 3.11 10.18
C GLN A 253 -13.28 3.39 11.11
N ILE A 254 -12.14 3.79 10.55
CA ILE A 254 -10.95 4.17 11.33
C ILE A 254 -11.23 5.40 12.21
N PHE A 255 -11.97 6.38 11.71
CA PHE A 255 -12.31 7.56 12.53
C PHE A 255 -13.36 7.30 13.62
N ARG A 256 -14.00 6.12 13.62
CA ARG A 256 -15.02 5.70 14.61
C ARG A 256 -14.48 4.77 15.69
N SER A 257 -13.43 4.00 15.37
CA SER A 257 -12.71 3.13 16.31
C SER A 257 -11.70 3.91 17.14
#